data_AF-A0A1B4V188-F1
#
_entry.id   AF-A0A1B4V188-F1
#
_cell.length_a   1.000
_cell.length_b   1.000
_cell.length_c   1.000
_cell.angle_alpha   90.00
_cell.angle_beta   90.00
_cell.angle_gamma   90.00
#
_symmetry.space_group_name_H-M   'P 1'
#
loop_
_entity.id
_entity.type
_entity.pdbx_description
1 polymer ?
#
loop_
_entity_poly.entity_id
_entity_poly.type
_entity_poly.pdbx_seq_one_letter_code
_entity_poly.pdbx_strand_id
1 'polypeptide(L)'
;MGIGMWELLIILAIVLVIFGAKKLRNLGGDLGGAIKNFKQAVKEGESEGGEEQRPGDKPKISEKGGRVIDAEVVSNKKHQA
;
A
#
# COMPACT_ATOMS: atom_id res chain seq x y z
N MET A 1 10.75 -25.33 -29.28
CA MET A 1 9.51 -24.54 -29.23
C MET A 1 9.19 -24.32 -27.77
N GLY A 2 9.64 -23.19 -27.23
CA GLY A 2 9.45 -22.85 -25.81
C GLY A 2 8.16 -22.06 -25.62
N ILE A 3 7.68 -22.00 -24.38
CA ILE A 3 6.53 -21.19 -24.02
C ILE A 3 6.90 -19.72 -24.23
N GLY A 4 6.35 -19.13 -25.28
CA GLY A 4 6.51 -17.71 -25.58
C GLY A 4 5.67 -16.82 -24.67
N MET A 5 5.94 -15.52 -24.74
CA MET A 5 5.17 -14.51 -24.00
C MET A 5 3.68 -14.53 -24.37
N TRP A 6 3.36 -14.86 -25.63
CA TRP A 6 1.99 -14.95 -26.14
C TRP A 6 1.23 -16.11 -25.49
N GLU A 7 1.84 -17.27 -25.36
CA GLU A 7 1.23 -18.43 -24.72
C GLU A 7 0.99 -18.19 -23.22
N LEU A 8 1.93 -17.53 -22.53
CA LEU A 8 1.77 -17.15 -21.13
C LEU A 8 0.57 -16.21 -20.91
N LEU A 9 0.37 -15.22 -21.79
CA LEU A 9 -0.78 -14.31 -21.70
C LEU A 9 -2.12 -15.03 -21.91
N ILE A 10 -2.18 -15.98 -22.84
CA ILE A 10 -3.39 -16.78 -23.08
C ILE A 10 -3.71 -17.65 -21.85
N ILE A 11 -2.70 -18.30 -21.27
CA ILE A 11 -2.88 -19.11 -20.05
C ILE A 11 -3.34 -18.22 -18.89
N LEU A 12 -2.72 -17.05 -18.72
CA LEU A 12 -3.11 -16.09 -17.68
C LEU A 12 -4.57 -15.63 -17.85
N ALA A 13 -5.00 -15.36 -19.08
CA ALA A 13 -6.37 -14.97 -19.37
C ALA A 13 -7.36 -16.08 -18.97
N ILE A 14 -7.07 -17.34 -19.29
CA ILE A 14 -7.91 -18.48 -18.87
C ILE A 14 -7.98 -18.57 -17.35
N VAL A 15 -6.84 -18.50 -16.65
CA VAL A 15 -6.81 -18.52 -15.18
C VAL A 15 -7.64 -17.38 -14.59
N LEU A 16 -7.56 -16.17 -15.14
CA LEU A 16 -8.36 -15.03 -14.70
C LEU A 16 -9.86 -15.23 -14.90
N VAL A 17 -10.28 -15.93 -15.95
CA VAL A 17 -11.70 -16.24 -16.20
C VAL A 17 -12.20 -17.28 -15.18
N ILE A 18 -11.42 -18.33 -14.89
CA ILE A 18 -11.85 -19.40 -13.98
C ILE A 18 -11.85 -18.93 -12.52
N PHE A 19 -10.80 -18.23 -12.09
CA PHE A 19 -10.66 -17.77 -10.71
C PHE A 19 -11.33 -16.42 -10.46
N GLY A 20 -11.55 -15.62 -11.51
CA GLY A 20 -12.01 -14.24 -11.42
C GLY A 20 -10.91 -13.28 -10.94
N ALA A 21 -10.90 -12.07 -11.48
CA ALA A 21 -9.95 -11.01 -11.08
C ALA A 21 -10.06 -10.64 -9.58
N LYS A 22 -11.25 -10.77 -8.98
CA LYS A 22 -11.49 -10.44 -7.57
C LYS A 22 -10.72 -11.36 -6.63
N LYS A 23 -10.68 -12.67 -6.92
CA LYS A 23 -9.96 -13.65 -6.11
C LYS A 23 -8.46 -13.50 -6.29
N LEU A 24 -8.00 -13.33 -7.53
CA LEU A 24 -6.58 -13.05 -7.81
C LEU A 24 -6.10 -11.75 -7.16
N ARG A 25 -6.91 -10.69 -7.12
CA ARG A 25 -6.54 -9.44 -6.43
C ARG A 25 -6.46 -9.60 -4.91
N ASN A 26 -7.40 -10.35 -4.33
CA ASN A 26 -7.42 -10.60 -2.88
C ASN A 26 -6.18 -11.41 -2.45
N LEU A 27 -5.89 -12.52 -3.14
CA LEU A 27 -4.69 -13.33 -2.89
C LEU A 27 -3.39 -12.60 -3.31
N GLY A 28 -3.43 -11.84 -4.39
CA GLY A 28 -2.28 -11.12 -4.93
C GLY A 28 -1.85 -9.93 -4.06
N GLY A 29 -2.77 -9.30 -3.33
CA GLY A 29 -2.43 -8.26 -2.36
C GLY A 29 -1.55 -8.81 -1.23
N ASP A 30 -1.97 -9.91 -0.62
CA ASP A 30 -1.27 -10.55 0.50
C ASP A 30 0.09 -11.11 0.06
N LEU A 31 0.10 -11.88 -1.04
CA LEU A 31 1.32 -12.44 -1.61
C LEU A 31 2.26 -11.37 -2.16
N GLY A 32 1.71 -10.34 -2.81
CA GLY A 32 2.48 -9.22 -3.36
C GLY A 32 3.15 -8.39 -2.28
N GLY A 33 2.45 -8.15 -1.15
CA GLY A 33 3.04 -7.49 0.02
C GLY A 33 4.19 -8.29 0.62
N ALA A 34 4.01 -9.60 0.81
CA ALA A 34 5.05 -10.48 1.33
C ALA A 34 6.28 -10.54 0.40
N ILE A 35 6.06 -10.69 -0.91
CA ILE A 35 7.14 -10.72 -1.91
C ILE A 35 7.85 -9.36 -2.01
N LYS A 36 7.13 -8.24 -1.91
CA LYS A 36 7.73 -6.89 -1.91
C LYS A 36 8.67 -6.71 -0.72
N ASN A 37 8.24 -7.07 0.48
CA ASN A 37 9.05 -6.98 1.69
C ASN A 37 10.24 -7.95 1.63
N PHE A 38 10.04 -9.17 1.13
CA PHE A 38 11.12 -10.13 0.93
C PHE A 38 12.18 -9.60 -0.04
N LYS A 39 11.76 -9.09 -1.21
CA LYS A 39 12.67 -8.48 -2.20
C LYS A 39 13.42 -7.26 -1.63
N GLN A 40 12.76 -6.47 -0.79
CA GLN A 40 13.37 -5.33 -0.13
C GLN A 40 14.43 -5.79 0.87
N ALA A 41 14.12 -6.74 1.74
CA ALA A 41 15.06 -7.27 2.74
C ALA A 41 16.27 -7.95 2.10
N VAL A 42 16.07 -8.72 1.01
CA VAL A 42 17.18 -9.32 0.25
C VAL A 42 18.06 -8.24 -0.37
N LYS A 43 17.46 -7.21 -0.99
CA LYS A 43 18.21 -6.10 -1.57
C LYS A 43 18.98 -5.31 -0.51
N GLU A 44 18.41 -5.12 0.67
CA GLU A 44 19.02 -4.39 1.80
C GLU A 44 20.19 -5.19 2.38
N GLY A 45 20.07 -6.52 2.51
CA GLY A 45 21.17 -7.41 2.90
C GLY A 45 22.26 -7.56 1.84
N GLU A 46 21.95 -7.41 0.55
CA GLU A 46 22.96 -7.29 -0.52
C GLU A 46 23.61 -5.89 -0.56
N SER A 47 22.98 -4.87 0.05
CA SER A 47 23.41 -3.46 0.01
C SER A 47 24.00 -2.93 1.32
N GLU A 48 24.50 -3.78 2.23
CA GLU A 48 25.32 -3.38 3.39
C GLU A 48 26.72 -2.82 2.98
N GLY A 49 26.76 -2.01 1.91
CA GLY A 49 27.90 -1.27 1.41
C GLY A 49 27.54 0.10 0.79
N GLY A 50 26.33 0.65 0.98
CA GLY A 50 26.04 2.00 0.49
C GLY A 50 24.64 2.50 0.83
N GLU A 51 24.59 3.65 1.48
CA GLU A 51 23.40 4.28 2.03
C GLU A 51 22.33 4.66 0.99
N GLU A 52 21.07 4.57 1.47
CA GLU A 52 19.91 5.39 1.13
C GLU A 52 19.22 5.25 -0.23
N GLN A 53 18.03 4.64 -0.21
CA GLN A 53 16.82 5.16 -0.88
C GLN A 53 15.56 4.39 -0.46
N ARG A 54 14.66 5.07 0.28
CA ARG A 54 13.26 4.68 0.45
C ARG A 54 12.43 5.32 -0.67
N PRO A 55 11.75 4.55 -1.55
CA PRO A 55 10.70 5.10 -2.39
C PRO A 55 9.33 4.55 -1.93
N GLY A 56 8.53 5.43 -1.34
CA GLY A 56 7.07 5.43 -1.48
C GLY A 56 6.26 4.53 -0.55
N ASP A 57 5.82 5.11 0.58
CA ASP A 57 4.38 5.26 0.81
C ASP A 57 4.12 6.43 1.78
N LYS A 58 3.85 7.61 1.22
CA LYS A 58 3.17 8.67 1.96
C LYS A 58 1.69 8.32 1.85
N PRO A 59 0.94 8.11 2.95
CA PRO A 59 -0.50 8.04 2.84
C PRO A 59 -0.97 9.42 2.38
N LYS A 60 -1.40 9.52 1.11
CA LYS A 60 -2.26 10.61 0.65
C LYS A 60 -3.61 10.41 1.31
N ILE A 61 -3.71 10.81 2.58
CA ILE A 61 -4.98 11.26 3.16
C ILE A 61 -5.26 12.58 2.45
N SER A 62 -5.95 12.49 1.32
CA SER A 62 -6.64 13.63 0.74
C SER A 62 -7.73 14.01 1.73
N GLU A 63 -7.45 15.03 2.54
CA GLU A 63 -8.45 15.86 3.17
C GLU A 63 -9.53 16.22 2.15
N LYS A 64 -10.74 15.70 2.35
CA LYS A 64 -11.96 16.35 1.91
C LYS A 64 -12.93 16.41 3.08
N GLY A 65 -12.92 17.58 3.72
CA GLY A 65 -14.10 18.23 4.29
C GLY A 65 -14.78 17.55 5.47
N GLY A 66 -14.65 18.15 6.65
CA GLY A 66 -15.52 17.78 7.77
C GLY A 66 -15.18 18.45 9.10
N ARG A 67 -15.27 19.78 9.17
CA ARG A 67 -15.54 20.62 10.37
C ARG A 67 -14.93 20.13 11.69
N VAL A 68 -13.73 20.60 12.02
CA VAL A 68 -13.38 20.83 13.43
C VAL A 68 -14.16 22.06 13.89
N ILE A 69 -15.06 21.85 14.84
CA ILE A 69 -15.86 22.90 15.47
C ILE A 69 -14.93 23.62 16.45
N ASP A 70 -14.78 24.93 16.27
CA ASP A 70 -14.13 25.83 17.20
C ASP A 70 -14.64 25.59 18.63
N ALA A 71 -13.74 25.12 19.50
CA ALA A 71 -14.01 25.11 20.94
C ALA A 71 -13.90 26.54 21.44
N GLU A 72 -15.03 27.24 21.48
CA GLU A 72 -15.18 28.52 22.15
C GLU A 72 -14.79 28.37 23.63
N VAL A 73 -13.69 29.03 24.03
CA VAL A 73 -13.34 29.20 25.44
C VAL A 73 -14.32 30.21 26.02
N VAL A 74 -15.38 29.70 26.65
CA VAL A 74 -16.26 30.50 27.50
C VAL A 74 -15.44 30.99 28.69
N SER A 75 -15.05 32.25 28.62
CA SER A 75 -14.64 33.04 29.79
C SER A 75 -15.74 32.94 30.83
N ASN A 76 -15.48 32.26 31.95
CA ASN A 76 -16.30 32.42 33.15
C ASN A 76 -15.51 33.08 34.28
N LYS A 77 -16.24 33.99 34.89
CA LYS A 77 -15.88 35.05 35.81
C LYS A 77 -15.81 34.49 37.23
N LYS A 78 -14.98 35.11 38.07
CA LYS A 78 -14.98 35.06 39.54
C LYS A 78 -14.66 33.72 40.21
N HIS A 79 -13.45 33.64 40.76
CA HIS A 79 -13.31 33.42 42.20
C HIS A 79 -12.21 34.33 42.74
N GLN A 80 -12.64 35.46 43.32
CA GLN A 80 -11.89 36.23 44.29
C GLN A 80 -12.74 36.13 45.56
N ALA A 81 -12.29 35.31 46.51
CA ALA A 81 -12.56 35.33 47.94
C ALA A 81 -11.85 34.11 48.55
#